data_AF-A0AAV1Z056-F1
#
_entry.id   AF-A0AAV1Z056-F1
#
_cell.length_a   1.000
_cell.length_b   1.000
_cell.length_c   1.000
_cell.angle_alpha   90.00
_cell.angle_beta   90.00
_cell.angle_gamma   90.00
#
_symmetry.space_group_name_H-M   'P 1'
#
loop_
_entity.id
_entity.type
_entity.pdbx_description
1 polymer ?
#
loop_
_entity_poly.entity_id
_entity_poly.type
_entity_poly.pdbx_seq_one_letter_code
_entity_poly.pdbx_strand_id
1 'polypeptide(L)' 'MDDERVEYSFVCLIEDFSYCWHKNGEKLTSPVFYAVELEDTSWRMVLYPRGERVKTTFRFICLETRKITDQNMFP' A
#
# COMPACT_ATOMS: atom_id res chain seq x y z
N MET A 1 8.49 -21.89 23.91
CA MET A 1 7.46 -21.92 22.87
C MET A 1 7.70 -20.68 22.07
N ASP A 2 8.35 -20.84 20.92
CA ASP A 2 8.61 -19.73 20.02
C ASP A 2 7.27 -19.25 19.48
N ASP A 3 7.02 -17.95 19.63
CA ASP A 3 5.86 -17.27 19.05
C ASP A 3 5.97 -17.43 17.54
N GLU A 4 5.12 -18.28 16.95
CA GLU A 4 5.22 -18.69 15.55
C GLU A 4 4.90 -17.47 14.68
N ARG A 5 5.96 -16.76 14.25
CA ARG A 5 5.83 -15.54 13.47
C ARG A 5 5.24 -15.90 12.11
N VAL A 6 3.99 -15.53 11.89
CA VAL A 6 3.34 -15.72 10.61
C VAL A 6 3.77 -14.62 9.65
N GLU A 7 4.49 -14.99 8.59
CA GLU A 7 5.02 -14.07 7.59
C GLU A 7 4.22 -14.16 6.29
N TYR A 8 3.85 -13.01 5.72
CA TYR A 8 3.12 -12.90 4.46
C TYR A 8 3.90 -12.07 3.45
N SER A 9 3.91 -12.55 2.21
CA SER A 9 4.54 -11.85 1.09
C SER A 9 3.49 -11.49 0.05
N PHE A 10 3.46 -10.21 -0.33
CA PHE A 10 2.63 -9.70 -1.41
C PHE A 10 3.54 -9.07 -2.46
N VAL A 11 3.33 -9.44 -3.72
CA VAL A 11 4.09 -8.90 -4.85
C VAL A 11 3.16 -8.04 -5.69
N CYS A 12 3.50 -6.75 -5.81
CA CYS A 12 2.84 -5.83 -6.73
C CYS A 12 3.81 -5.47 -7.85
N LEU A 13 3.50 -5.91 -9.07
CA LEU A 13 4.25 -5.51 -10.26
C LEU A 13 3.70 -4.20 -10.79
N ILE A 14 4.57 -3.23 -11.05
CA ILE A 14 4.20 -1.98 -11.71
C ILE A 14 4.86 -1.97 -13.07
N GLU A 15 4.03 -2.15 -14.09
CA GLU A 15 4.48 -2.10 -15.47
C GLU A 15 4.74 -0.66 -15.89
N ASP A 16 5.71 -0.49 -16.81
CA ASP A 16 6.01 0.80 -17.44
C ASP A 16 6.23 1.95 -16.44
N PHE A 17 6.88 1.68 -15.31
CA PHE A 17 7.11 2.67 -14.25
C PHE A 17 7.81 3.95 -14.74
N SER A 18 8.67 3.85 -15.75
CA SER A 18 9.32 5.00 -16.37
C SER A 18 8.34 5.96 -17.07
N TYR A 19 7.19 5.45 -17.53
CA TYR A 19 6.11 6.24 -18.14
C TYR A 19 5.11 6.79 -17.12
N CYS A 20 5.40 6.65 -15.82
CA CYS A 20 4.53 7.14 -14.77
C CYS A 20 4.49 8.68 -14.74
N TRP A 21 3.38 9.25 -15.24
CA TRP A 21 3.15 10.71 -15.32
C TRP A 21 2.54 11.33 -14.06
N HIS A 22 2.51 10.58 -12.96
CA HIS A 22 1.99 11.07 -11.69
C HIS A 22 2.81 12.26 -11.19
N LYS A 23 2.14 13.27 -10.64
CA LYS A 23 2.77 14.43 -9.99
C LYS A 23 3.19 14.08 -8.56
N ASN A 24 3.99 14.94 -7.93
CA ASN A 24 4.32 14.80 -6.50
C ASN A 24 3.04 14.75 -5.67
N GLY A 25 2.93 13.76 -4.79
CA GLY A 25 1.73 13.50 -3.97
C GLY A 25 0.62 12.72 -4.65
N GLU A 26 0.69 12.47 -5.97
CA GLU A 26 -0.21 11.53 -6.62
C GLU A 26 0.24 10.09 -6.38
N LYS A 27 -0.73 9.18 -6.27
CA LYS A 27 -0.51 7.81 -5.81
C LYS A 27 -1.07 6.77 -6.78
N LEU A 28 -0.33 5.68 -6.91
CA LEU A 28 -0.81 4.40 -7.42
C LEU A 28 -1.34 3.57 -6.26
N THR A 29 -2.45 2.89 -6.47
CA THR A 29 -3.03 2.02 -5.44
C THR A 29 -3.24 0.62 -5.98
N SER A 30 -2.75 -0.38 -5.26
CA SER A 30 -2.98 -1.77 -5.62
C SER A 30 -4.47 -2.14 -5.46
N PRO A 31 -4.89 -3.25 -6.09
CA PRO A 31 -6.08 -3.98 -5.65
C PRO A 31 -6.03 -4.26 -4.14
N VAL A 32 -7.21 -4.42 -3.56
CA VAL A 32 -7.33 -4.86 -2.16
C VAL A 32 -7.00 -6.35 -2.11
N PHE A 33 -6.17 -6.74 -1.15
CA PHE A 33 -5.90 -8.13 -0.86
C PHE A 33 -6.41 -8.47 0.53
N TYR A 34 -6.94 -9.66 0.65
CA TYR A 34 -7.53 -10.19 1.87
C TYR A 34 -6.63 -11.28 2.42
N ALA A 35 -6.32 -11.20 3.71
CA ALA A 35 -5.54 -12.21 4.40
C ALA A 35 -6.37 -12.75 5.56
N VAL A 36 -7.02 -13.91 5.33
CA VAL A 36 -7.84 -14.63 6.32
C VAL A 36 -7.05 -14.83 7.61
N GLU A 37 -5.81 -15.27 7.44
CA GLU A 37 -4.92 -15.66 8.52
C GLU A 37 -4.27 -14.45 9.22
N LEU A 38 -4.51 -13.22 8.73
CA LEU A 38 -4.24 -11.96 9.42
C LEU A 38 -5.52 -11.39 10.03
N GLU A 39 -6.28 -12.18 10.79
CA GLU A 39 -7.53 -11.74 11.44
C GLU A 39 -8.59 -11.21 10.45
N ASP A 40 -8.72 -11.83 9.28
CA ASP A 40 -9.68 -11.41 8.24
C ASP A 40 -9.51 -9.93 7.84
N THR A 41 -8.27 -9.46 7.81
CA THR A 41 -7.98 -8.06 7.51
C THR A 41 -7.81 -7.83 6.01
N SER A 42 -8.39 -6.72 5.55
CA SER A 42 -8.21 -6.23 4.19
C SER A 42 -7.07 -5.22 4.14
N TRP A 43 -6.24 -5.30 3.11
CA TRP A 43 -5.07 -4.46 2.94
C TRP A 43 -4.95 -3.94 1.52
N ARG A 44 -4.26 -2.82 1.35
CA ARG A 44 -3.77 -2.40 0.04
C ARG A 44 -2.39 -1.76 0.14
N MET A 45 -1.66 -1.80 -0.96
CA MET A 45 -0.43 -1.05 -1.15
C MET A 45 -0.73 0.29 -1.82
N VAL A 46 -0.08 1.34 -1.32
CA VAL A 46 -0.10 2.68 -1.91
C VAL A 46 1.34 3.05 -2.24
N LEU A 47 1.58 3.40 -3.50
CA LEU A 47 2.87 3.90 -3.95
C LEU A 47 2.73 5.35 -4.38
N TYR A 48 3.68 6.19 -3.97
CA TYR A 48 3.83 7.56 -4.47
C TYR A 48 5.02 7.61 -5.44
N PRO A 49 4.82 7.52 -6.76
CA PRO A 49 5.91 7.32 -7.74
C PRO A 49 6.93 8.45 -7.75
N ARG A 50 6.50 9.68 -7.46
CA ARG A 50 7.38 10.86 -7.33
C ARG A 50 7.52 11.33 -5.89
N GLY A 51 7.16 10.48 -4.94
CA GLY A 51 7.16 10.81 -3.54
C GLY A 51 5.96 11.66 -3.09
N GLU A 52 5.91 11.89 -1.79
CA GLU A 52 4.87 12.68 -1.13
C GLU A 52 5.53 13.73 -0.24
N ARG A 53 4.98 14.94 -0.22
CA ARG A 53 5.38 15.97 0.73
C ARG A 53 4.41 15.96 1.90
N VAL A 54 4.83 15.34 3.00
CA VAL A 54 4.02 15.29 4.22
C VAL A 54 4.53 16.38 5.17
N LYS A 55 3.75 17.46 5.29
CA LYS A 55 4.03 18.63 6.15
C LYS A 55 5.38 19.29 5.85
N THR A 56 6.45 18.80 6.46
CA THR A 56 7.83 19.30 6.35
C THR A 56 8.82 18.26 5.84
N THR A 57 8.39 17.00 5.64
CA THR A 57 9.26 15.90 5.21
C THR A 57 8.96 15.52 3.76
N PHE A 58 10.02 15.43 2.96
CA PHE A 58 9.97 14.87 1.62
C PHE A 58 10.26 13.37 1.72
N ARG A 59 9.30 12.54 1.29
CA ARG A 59 9.52 11.11 1.10
C ARG A 59 9.69 10.88 -0.39
N PHE A 60 10.87 10.44 -0.83
CA PHE A 60 11.04 9.90 -2.17
C PHE A 60 10.47 8.49 -2.23
N ILE A 61 9.78 8.14 -3.32
CA ILE A 61 9.17 6.81 -3.60
C ILE A 61 8.69 6.09 -2.33
N CYS A 62 7.47 6.40 -1.89
CA CYS A 62 6.94 5.88 -0.64
C CYS A 62 5.96 4.73 -0.91
N LEU A 63 6.24 3.55 -0.33
CA LEU A 63 5.31 2.41 -0.29
C LEU A 63 4.69 2.33 1.10
N GLU A 64 3.37 2.33 1.15
CA GLU A 64 2.62 2.19 2.40
C GLU A 64 1.65 1.01 2.28
N THR A 65 1.59 0.17 3.31
CA THR A 65 0.49 -0.78 3.51
C THR A 65 -0.58 -0.11 4.35
N ARG A 66 -1.82 -0.18 3.89
CA ARG A 66 -2.96 0.36 4.63
C ARG A 66 -3.94 -0.76 4.95
N LYS A 67 -4.16 -1.01 6.24
CA LYS A 67 -5.28 -1.80 6.72
C LYS A 67 -6.57 -1.04 6.38
N ILE A 68 -7.48 -1.71 5.70
CA ILE A 68 -8.81 -1.20 5.40
C ILE A 68 -9.68 -1.63 6.57
N THR A 69 -10.06 -0.67 7.40
CA THR A 69 -11.10 -0.86 8.42
C THR A 69 -12.45 -0.53 7.80
N ASP A 70 -13.43 -1.42 7.96
CA ASP A 70 -14.79 -1.37 7.40
C ASP A 70 -15.60 -0.14 7.84
N GLN A 71 -15.21 1.06 7.45
CA GLN A 71 -16.02 2.27 7.61
C GLN A 71 -16.53 2.87 6.30
N ASN A 72 -16.10 2.36 5.13
CA ASN A 72 -16.49 2.93 3.84
C ASN A 72 -16.88 1.86 2.78
N MET A 73 -17.43 0.71 3.18
CA MET A 73 -17.86 -0.32 2.23
C MET A 73 -19.34 -0.22 1.81
N PHE A 74 -19.93 0.97 1.70
CA PHE A 74 -21.16 1.14 0.91
C PHE A 74 -21.17 2.53 0.23
N PRO A 75 -21.51 2.63 -1.07
CA PRO A 75 -22.00 3.87 -1.67
C PRO A 75 -23.36 4.28 -1.13
#